data_AF-A0A7C9AUM9-F1
#
_entry.id   AF-A0A7C9AUM9-F1
#
_cell.length_a   1.000
_cell.length_b   1.000
_cell.length_c   1.000
_cell.angle_alpha   90.00
_cell.angle_beta   90.00
_cell.angle_gamma   90.00
#
_symmetry.space_group_name_H-M   'P 1'
#
loop_
_entity.id
_entity.type
_entity.pdbx_description
1 polymer ?
#
loop_
_entity_poly.entity_id
_entity_poly.type
_entity_poly.pdbx_seq_one_letter_code
_entity_poly.pdbx_strand_id
1 'polypeptide(L)'
;DQGVFEFGVASPMLVPLTMAAILNLLSFTVGLMRILTRGTLQMEGLILQILASGVVVINCWPVYEALVLRSDKGRMPTKITLLAASLVFLLCLLGCAFV
;
A
#
# COMPACT_ATOMS: atom_id res chain seq x y z
N ASP A 1 15.89 -9.25 -21.44
CA ASP A 1 14.64 -9.49 -20.69
C ASP A 1 14.37 -8.29 -19.79
N GLN A 2 13.23 -7.62 -19.94
CA GLN A 2 12.86 -6.54 -19.03
C GLN A 2 12.58 -7.19 -17.67
N GLY A 3 13.36 -6.83 -16.64
CA GLY A 3 13.26 -7.39 -15.28
C GLY A 3 11.99 -6.94 -14.55
N VAL A 4 10.83 -7.22 -15.13
CA VAL A 4 9.53 -6.88 -14.59
C VAL A 4 9.03 -8.06 -13.77
N PHE A 5 8.60 -7.80 -12.54
CA PHE A 5 8.05 -8.83 -11.67
C PHE A 5 6.78 -9.45 -12.29
N GLU A 6 6.68 -10.79 -12.25
CA GLU A 6 5.49 -11.52 -12.64
C GLU A 6 4.63 -11.83 -11.42
N PHE A 7 3.51 -11.11 -11.28
CA PHE A 7 2.54 -11.33 -10.20
C PHE A 7 1.34 -12.18 -10.62
N GLY A 8 1.24 -12.55 -11.90
CA GLY A 8 0.06 -13.23 -12.47
C GLY A 8 -0.21 -14.64 -11.97
N VAL A 9 0.74 -15.26 -11.28
CA VAL A 9 0.54 -16.55 -10.63
C VAL A 9 -0.11 -16.31 -9.26
N ALA A 10 -1.31 -16.86 -9.07
CA ALA A 10 -2.02 -16.76 -7.80
C ALA A 10 -1.23 -17.49 -6.69
N SER A 11 -0.59 -16.71 -5.82
CA SER A 11 0.10 -17.19 -4.63
C SER A 11 -0.50 -16.54 -3.38
N PRO A 12 -0.73 -17.30 -2.29
CA PRO A 12 -1.26 -16.76 -1.04
C PRO A 12 -0.33 -15.70 -0.43
N MET A 13 0.97 -15.71 -0.73
CA MET A 13 1.92 -14.70 -0.24
C MET A 13 1.67 -13.31 -0.85
N LEU A 14 0.97 -13.24 -1.98
CA LEU A 14 0.62 -11.99 -2.62
C LEU A 14 -0.41 -11.19 -1.83
N VAL A 15 -1.29 -11.85 -1.07
CA VAL A 15 -2.31 -11.17 -0.25
C VAL A 15 -1.66 -10.24 0.79
N PRO A 16 -0.80 -10.73 1.73
CA PRO A 16 -0.18 -9.86 2.72
C PRO A 16 0.75 -8.82 2.09
N LEU A 17 1.42 -9.15 0.96
CA LEU A 17 2.24 -8.20 0.21
C LEU A 17 1.40 -7.02 -0.33
N THR A 18 0.28 -7.31 -0.97
CA THR A 18 -0.65 -6.28 -1.47
C THR A 18 -1.23 -5.47 -0.33
N MET A 19 -1.63 -6.12 0.78
CA MET A 19 -2.13 -5.42 1.95
C MET A 19 -1.09 -4.44 2.52
N ALA A 20 0.15 -4.90 2.70
CA ALA A 20 1.24 -4.07 3.21
C ALA A 20 1.52 -2.88 2.27
N ALA A 21 1.52 -3.09 0.95
CA ALA A 21 1.68 -2.02 -0.01
C ALA A 21 0.55 -0.98 0.11
N ILE A 22 -0.72 -1.40 0.07
CA ILE A 22 -1.86 -0.48 0.18
C ILE A 22 -1.83 0.29 1.51
N LEU A 23 -1.59 -0.38 2.63
CA LEU A 23 -1.54 0.27 3.95
C LEU A 23 -0.38 1.28 4.06
N ASN A 24 0.79 0.97 3.51
CA ASN A 24 1.90 1.92 3.48
C ASN A 24 1.60 3.13 2.59
N LEU A 25 0.92 2.93 1.45
CA LEU A 25 0.48 4.04 0.59
C LEU A 25 -0.54 4.93 1.30
N LEU A 26 -1.53 4.34 1.99
CA LEU A 26 -2.51 5.08 2.79
C LEU A 26 -1.83 5.86 3.93
N SER A 27 -0.91 5.22 4.65
CA SER A 27 -0.14 5.84 5.73
C SER A 27 0.68 7.03 5.23
N PHE A 28 1.39 6.85 4.10
CA PHE A 28 2.19 7.90 3.48
C PHE A 28 1.32 9.08 3.02
N THR A 29 0.21 8.81 2.32
CA THR A 29 -0.70 9.85 1.82
C THR A 29 -1.39 10.63 2.94
N VAL A 30 -1.90 9.94 3.97
CA VAL A 30 -2.50 10.59 5.15
C VAL A 30 -1.46 11.41 5.91
N GLY A 31 -0.25 10.86 6.10
CA GLY A 31 0.86 11.57 6.74
C GLY A 31 1.26 12.83 5.98
N LEU A 32 1.41 12.74 4.66
CA LEU A 32 1.75 13.86 3.80
C LEU A 32 0.65 14.94 3.82
N MET A 33 -0.63 14.54 3.74
CA MET A 33 -1.76 15.47 3.85
C MET A 33 -1.80 16.20 5.21
N ARG A 34 -1.46 15.50 6.30
CA ARG A 34 -1.34 16.13 7.63
C ARG A 34 -0.22 17.16 7.66
N ILE A 35 0.93 16.90 7.01
CA ILE A 35 2.03 17.88 6.91
C ILE A 35 1.59 19.15 6.20
N LEU A 36 0.91 19.00 5.06
CA LEU A 36 0.47 20.13 4.26
C LEU A 36 -0.62 20.96 4.94
N THR A 37 -1.47 20.35 5.77
CA THR A 37 -2.63 21.02 6.38
C THR A 37 -2.40 21.55 7.81
N ARG A 38 -1.60 20.88 8.65
CA ARG A 38 -1.46 21.22 10.07
C ARG A 38 -0.07 21.75 10.46
N GLY A 39 0.89 21.77 9.53
CA GLY A 39 2.26 22.21 9.78
C GLY A 39 3.05 21.24 10.67
N THR A 40 4.35 21.48 10.80
CA THR A 40 5.32 20.56 11.44
C THR A 40 5.23 20.49 12.97
N LEU A 41 4.43 21.36 13.60
CA LEU A 41 4.44 21.60 15.05
C LEU A 41 3.71 20.52 15.88
N GLN A 42 2.94 19.63 15.24
CA GLN A 42 2.26 18.48 15.88
C GLN A 42 2.78 17.11 15.35
N MET A 43 4.00 17.07 14.82
CA MET A 43 4.53 15.94 14.03
C MET A 43 5.49 15.00 14.77
N GLU A 44 5.65 15.14 16.09
CA GLU A 44 6.52 14.24 16.84
C GLU A 44 6.00 12.79 16.71
N GLY A 45 6.76 11.95 16.02
CA GLY A 45 6.39 10.57 15.66
C GLY A 45 5.88 10.35 14.21
N LEU A 46 5.26 11.36 13.58
CA LEU A 46 4.74 11.24 12.21
C LEU A 46 5.84 11.29 11.14
N ILE A 47 6.92 12.03 11.39
CA ILE A 47 8.04 12.18 10.43
C ILE A 47 8.68 10.82 10.11
N LEU A 48 8.98 10.02 11.14
CA LEU A 48 9.58 8.70 10.96
C LEU A 48 8.63 7.74 10.23
N GLN A 49 7.33 7.81 10.52
CA GLN A 49 6.32 7.01 9.83
C GLN A 49 6.23 7.37 8.34
N ILE A 50 6.27 8.66 8.00
CA ILE A 50 6.22 9.13 6.61
C ILE A 50 7.50 8.75 5.87
N LEU A 51 8.66 8.86 6.50
CA LEU A 51 9.93 8.44 5.91
C LEU A 51 9.94 6.93 5.66
N ALA A 52 9.58 6.13 6.68
CA ALA A 52 9.55 4.67 6.58
C ALA A 52 8.53 4.19 5.53
N SER A 53 7.30 4.70 5.58
CA SER A 53 6.27 4.36 4.59
C SER A 53 6.64 4.84 3.19
N GLY A 54 7.34 5.98 3.04
CA GLY A 54 7.85 6.46 1.77
C GLY A 54 8.87 5.51 1.14
N VAL A 55 9.85 5.02 1.93
CA VAL A 55 10.82 4.01 1.45
C VAL A 55 10.10 2.74 0.99
N VAL A 56 9.12 2.26 1.76
CA VAL A 56 8.33 1.08 1.39
C VAL A 56 7.51 1.33 0.12
N VAL A 57 6.86 2.49 -0.01
CA VAL A 57 6.09 2.86 -1.21
C VAL A 57 6.97 2.86 -2.46
N ILE A 58 8.18 3.41 -2.39
CA ILE A 58 9.12 3.38 -3.53
C ILE A 58 9.48 1.93 -3.91
N ASN A 59 9.75 1.07 -2.92
CA ASN A 59 10.05 -0.35 -3.18
C ASN A 59 8.84 -1.14 -3.71
N CYS A 60 7.63 -0.75 -3.31
CA CYS A 60 6.38 -1.38 -3.77
C CYS A 60 5.87 -0.81 -5.11
N TRP A 61 6.63 0.04 -5.80
CA TRP A 61 6.25 0.55 -7.12
C TRP A 61 5.76 -0.53 -8.12
N PRO A 62 6.50 -1.64 -8.36
CA PRO A 62 6.03 -2.69 -9.27
C PRO A 62 4.76 -3.40 -8.79
N VAL A 63 4.49 -3.39 -7.48
CA VAL A 63 3.25 -3.95 -6.91
C VAL A 63 2.06 -3.05 -7.24
N TYR A 64 2.19 -1.74 -7.07
CA TYR A 64 1.12 -0.80 -7.45
C TYR A 64 0.83 -0.83 -8.95
N GLU A 65 1.89 -0.94 -9.75
CA GLU A 65 1.79 -1.08 -11.20
C GLU A 65 1.01 -2.34 -11.57
N ALA A 66 1.34 -3.49 -10.98
CA ALA A 66 0.63 -4.75 -11.17
C ALA A 66 -0.82 -4.73 -10.69
N LEU A 67 -1.16 -3.86 -9.72
CA LEU A 67 -2.50 -3.76 -9.14
C LEU A 67 -3.44 -2.92 -10.00
N VAL A 68 -2.98 -1.76 -10.49
CA VAL A 68 -3.84 -0.73 -11.11
C VAL A 68 -3.56 -0.54 -12.61
N LEU A 69 -2.29 -0.49 -12.99
CA LEU A 69 -1.87 -0.03 -14.33
C LEU A 69 -1.75 -1.16 -15.35
N ARG A 70 -1.42 -2.36 -14.89
CA ARG A 70 -1.11 -3.49 -15.79
C ARG A 70 -2.36 -4.23 -16.26
N SER A 71 -2.36 -4.64 -17.54
CA SER A 71 -3.40 -5.47 -18.13
C SER A 71 -2.86 -6.73 -18.82
N ASP A 72 -1.56 -7.00 -18.67
CA ASP A 72 -0.88 -8.19 -19.21
C ASP A 72 -0.91 -9.37 -18.23
N LYS A 73 -0.20 -10.45 -18.57
CA LYS A 73 -0.07 -11.65 -17.71
C LYS A 73 0.68 -11.40 -16.40
N GLY A 74 1.37 -10.28 -16.24
CA GLY A 74 2.03 -9.88 -14.99
C GLY A 74 1.10 -9.15 -14.02
N ARG A 75 -0.15 -8.87 -14.41
CA ARG A 75 -1.16 -8.24 -13.55
C ARG A 75 -1.46 -9.11 -12.33
N MET A 76 -1.67 -8.44 -11.19
CA MET A 76 -2.08 -9.11 -9.97
C MET A 76 -3.42 -9.84 -10.14
N PRO A 77 -3.54 -11.12 -9.74
CA PRO A 77 -4.76 -11.88 -9.86
C PRO A 77 -5.91 -11.17 -9.14
N THR A 78 -7.01 -10.96 -9.84
CA THR A 78 -8.17 -10.18 -9.33
C THR A 78 -8.72 -10.71 -8.01
N LYS A 79 -8.70 -12.03 -7.80
CA LYS A 79 -9.08 -12.67 -6.54
C LYS A 79 -8.21 -12.20 -5.37
N ILE A 80 -6.89 -12.12 -5.58
CA ILE A 80 -5.93 -11.65 -4.57
C ILE A 80 -6.14 -10.17 -4.28
N THR A 81 -6.30 -9.36 -5.33
CA THR A 81 -6.57 -7.92 -5.20
C THR A 81 -7.84 -7.65 -4.40
N LEU A 82 -8.93 -8.37 -4.72
CA LEU A 82 -10.22 -8.20 -4.03
C LEU A 82 -10.13 -8.62 -2.56
N LEU A 83 -9.48 -9.75 -2.27
CA LEU A 83 -9.26 -10.22 -0.91
C LEU A 83 -8.39 -9.24 -0.10
N ALA A 84 -7.28 -8.77 -0.67
CA ALA A 84 -6.42 -7.81 0.00
C ALA A 84 -7.15 -6.48 0.25
N ALA A 85 -7.91 -5.98 -0.73
CA ALA A 85 -8.68 -4.75 -0.59
C ALA A 85 -9.78 -4.87 0.48
N SER A 86 -10.51 -5.99 0.53
CA SER A 86 -11.55 -6.20 1.55
C SER A 86 -10.96 -6.33 2.95
N LEU A 87 -9.81 -7.00 3.10
CA LEU A 87 -9.10 -7.11 4.37
C LEU A 87 -8.54 -5.76 4.82
N VAL A 88 -7.94 -4.97 3.92
CA VAL A 88 -7.48 -3.61 4.23
C VAL A 88 -8.65 -2.72 4.63
N PHE A 89 -9.76 -2.78 3.90
CA PHE A 89 -10.96 -2.02 4.24
C PHE A 89 -11.48 -2.39 5.63
N LEU A 90 -11.55 -3.68 5.95
CA LEU A 90 -11.94 -4.16 7.28
C LEU A 90 -10.96 -3.68 8.36
N LEU A 91 -9.65 -3.76 8.11
CA LEU A 91 -8.62 -3.26 9.02
C LEU A 91 -8.74 -1.75 9.26
N CYS A 92 -9.03 -0.96 8.22
CA CYS A 92 -9.26 0.47 8.35
C CYS A 92 -10.53 0.75 9.17
N LEU A 93 -11.63 0.03 8.94
CA LEU A 93 -12.85 0.18 9.74
C LEU A 93 -12.61 -0.16 11.21
N LEU A 94 -11.91 -1.27 11.49
CA LEU A 94 -11.55 -1.67 12.85
C LEU A 94 -10.60 -0.65 13.49
N GLY A 95 -9.55 -0.23 12.78
CA GLY A 95 -8.60 0.76 13.29
C GLY A 95 -9.22 2.13 13.56
N CYS A 96 -10.20 2.54 12.74
CA CYS A 96 -11.00 3.74 12.99
C CYS A 96 -11.99 3.58 14.16
N ALA A 97 -12.35 2.35 14.57
CA ALA A 97 -13.23 2.10 15.71
C ALA A 97 -12.50 2.09 17.07
N PHE A 98 -11.16 2.09 17.07
CA PHE A 98 -10.31 2.07 18.27
C PHE A 98 -9.50 3.38 18.48
N VAL A 99 -9.72 4.41 17.66
CA VAL A 99 -9.19 5.78 17.83
C VAL A 99 -10.31 6.72 18.24
#